data_AF-A0A828YV80-F1
#
_entry.id   AF-A0A828YV80-F1
#
_cell.length_a   1.000
_cell.length_b   1.000
_cell.length_c   1.000
_cell.angle_alpha   90.00
_cell.angle_beta   90.00
_cell.angle_gamma   90.00
#
_symmetry.space_group_name_H-M   'P 1'
#
loop_
_entity.id
_entity.type
_entity.pdbx_description
1 polymer ?
#
loop_
_entity_poly.entity_id
_entity_poly.type
_entity_poly.pdbx_seq_one_letter_code
_entity_poly.pdbx_strand_id
1 'polypeptide(L)'
;MKQNEIDFQHPSIRDQIRFYSLVAIAGILMLVAYQFGSPSYYLGWFAFFISAFSVAGNDAVQTIGTFIESKRAVHWVSKLIVLGGTIVIIFLGTWIWNDFQIHFGRLENFPEVRRFNLIQLLAPLILVVITRLKSPISTTFLILGLFSGNNIEKMLTKSFFGYGIAFGVAIFVWGVLVKIDPKEYTEIIFPIREAKNVGLFFNGYLQFIFGSLGYAKTRQTL
;
A
#
# COMPACT_ATOMS: atom_id res chain seq x y z
N MET A 1 1.62 16.42 32.69
CA MET A 1 0.50 16.07 31.80
C MET A 1 0.87 14.76 31.13
N LYS A 2 0.14 13.65 31.40
CA LYS A 2 0.41 12.37 30.72
C LYS A 2 0.10 12.59 29.24
N GLN A 3 1.10 12.42 28.38
CA GLN A 3 0.92 12.37 26.94
C GLN A 3 -0.14 11.28 26.68
N ASN A 4 -1.27 11.64 26.10
CA ASN A 4 -2.22 10.65 25.60
C ASN A 4 -1.49 9.92 24.47
N GLU A 5 -0.83 8.80 24.78
CA GLU A 5 -0.30 7.91 23.76
C GLU A 5 -1.50 7.43 22.94
N ILE A 6 -1.61 7.96 21.72
CA ILE A 6 -2.63 7.57 20.78
C ILE A 6 -2.29 6.13 20.39
N ASP A 7 -3.06 5.16 20.87
CA ASP A 7 -2.93 3.76 20.46
C ASP A 7 -3.42 3.61 19.02
N PHE A 8 -2.47 3.68 18.08
CA PHE A 8 -2.72 3.49 16.66
C PHE A 8 -2.96 2.02 16.29
N GLN A 9 -2.58 1.07 17.15
CA GLN A 9 -2.69 -0.36 16.86
C GLN A 9 -4.10 -0.87 17.13
N HIS A 10 -4.76 -0.36 18.18
CA HIS A 10 -6.12 -0.70 18.58
C HIS A 10 -7.02 0.55 18.64
N PRO A 11 -7.46 1.08 17.48
CA PRO A 11 -8.29 2.28 17.46
C PRO A 11 -9.59 2.05 18.23
N SER A 12 -9.90 2.96 19.16
CA SER A 12 -11.14 2.97 19.91
C SER A 12 -12.34 2.95 18.97
N ILE A 13 -13.43 2.30 19.40
CA ILE A 13 -14.71 2.27 18.65
C ILE A 13 -15.15 3.70 18.26
N ARG A 14 -14.90 4.69 19.14
CA ARG A 14 -15.19 6.10 18.87
C ARG A 14 -14.40 6.66 17.68
N ASP A 15 -13.14 6.31 17.55
CA ASP A 15 -12.28 6.80 16.46
C ASP A 15 -12.56 6.07 15.15
N GLN A 16 -12.98 4.81 15.22
CA GLN A 16 -13.51 4.10 14.07
C GLN A 16 -14.79 4.76 13.55
N ILE A 17 -15.75 5.06 14.44
CA ILE A 17 -16.98 5.75 14.07
C ILE A 17 -16.66 7.11 13.44
N ARG A 18 -15.82 7.92 14.08
CA ARG A 18 -15.41 9.24 13.54
C ARG A 18 -14.81 9.13 12.14
N PHE A 19 -13.93 8.14 11.92
CA PHE A 19 -13.33 7.90 10.62
C PHE A 19 -14.39 7.53 9.57
N TYR A 20 -15.21 6.52 9.83
CA TYR A 20 -16.25 6.10 8.89
C TYR A 20 -17.30 7.18 8.65
N SER A 21 -17.65 7.98 9.66
CA SER A 21 -18.52 9.15 9.51
C SER A 21 -17.89 10.21 8.61
N LEU A 22 -16.58 10.49 8.74
CA LEU A 22 -15.88 11.44 7.87
C LEU A 22 -15.88 10.95 6.42
N VAL A 23 -15.60 9.67 6.19
CA VAL A 23 -15.64 9.06 4.85
C VAL A 23 -17.06 9.12 4.28
N ALA A 24 -18.09 8.82 5.08
CA ALA A 24 -19.48 8.92 4.65
C ALA A 24 -19.87 10.36 4.30
N ILE A 25 -19.47 11.35 5.10
CA ILE A 25 -19.68 12.78 4.81
C ILE A 25 -18.99 13.17 3.52
N ALA A 26 -17.73 12.75 3.30
CA ALA A 26 -17.00 12.99 2.06
C ALA A 26 -17.72 12.38 0.84
N GLY A 27 -18.29 11.18 0.99
CA GLY A 27 -19.10 10.53 -0.05
C GLY A 27 -20.42 11.25 -0.34
N ILE A 28 -21.12 11.72 0.70
CA ILE A 28 -22.35 12.50 0.55
C ILE A 28 -22.03 13.84 -0.13
N LEU A 29 -20.97 14.54 0.30
CA LEU A 29 -20.53 15.78 -0.33
C LEU A 29 -20.19 15.57 -1.81
N MET A 30 -19.52 14.46 -2.16
CA MET A 30 -19.23 14.11 -3.55
C MET A 30 -20.52 13.86 -4.35
N LEU A 31 -21.46 13.10 -3.80
CA LEU A 31 -22.75 12.81 -4.44
C LEU A 31 -23.56 14.08 -4.68
N VAL A 32 -23.65 14.95 -3.68
CA VAL A 32 -24.32 16.24 -3.77
C VAL A 32 -23.62 17.10 -4.83
N ALA A 33 -22.30 17.29 -4.75
CA ALA A 33 -21.56 18.09 -5.72
C ALA A 33 -21.72 17.57 -7.16
N TYR A 34 -21.79 16.25 -7.35
CA TYR A 34 -22.07 15.64 -8.64
C TYR A 34 -23.49 15.96 -9.15
N GLN A 35 -24.52 15.85 -8.30
CA GLN A 35 -25.92 16.13 -8.68
C GLN A 35 -26.18 17.61 -8.94
N PHE A 36 -25.50 18.51 -8.23
CA PHE A 36 -25.55 19.94 -8.47
C PHE A 36 -24.75 20.38 -9.72
N GLY A 37 -24.16 19.43 -10.46
CA GLY A 37 -23.45 19.72 -11.70
C GLY A 37 -22.12 20.45 -11.50
N SER A 38 -21.45 20.23 -10.38
CA SER A 38 -20.14 20.84 -10.10
C SER A 38 -19.12 20.49 -11.20
N PRO A 39 -18.24 21.42 -11.60
CA PRO A 39 -17.25 21.17 -12.63
C PRO A 39 -16.41 19.92 -12.35
N SER A 40 -16.19 19.10 -13.38
CA SER A 40 -15.39 17.87 -13.29
C SER A 40 -13.97 18.12 -12.77
N TYR A 41 -13.44 19.33 -12.95
CA TYR A 41 -12.16 19.76 -12.38
C TYR A 41 -12.12 19.60 -10.84
N TYR A 42 -13.11 20.13 -10.12
CA TYR A 42 -13.12 20.07 -8.65
C TYR A 42 -13.41 18.66 -8.12
N LEU A 43 -14.30 17.93 -8.80
CA LEU A 43 -14.61 16.54 -8.46
C LEU A 43 -13.40 15.63 -8.66
N GLY A 44 -12.64 15.85 -9.74
CA GLY A 44 -11.41 15.13 -10.05
C GLY A 44 -10.33 15.36 -9.01
N TRP A 45 -10.07 16.62 -8.62
CA TRP A 45 -9.09 16.93 -7.56
C TRP A 45 -9.47 16.31 -6.22
N PHE A 46 -10.74 16.37 -5.84
CA PHE A 46 -11.21 15.75 -4.60
C PHE A 46 -11.03 14.22 -4.62
N ALA A 47 -11.42 13.57 -5.72
CA ALA A 47 -11.23 12.13 -5.91
C ALA A 47 -9.73 11.76 -5.92
N PHE A 48 -8.88 12.59 -6.53
CA PHE A 48 -7.44 12.43 -6.58
C PHE A 48 -6.81 12.45 -5.18
N PHE A 49 -7.13 13.44 -4.34
CA PHE A 49 -6.58 13.52 -2.99
C PHE A 49 -6.98 12.31 -2.13
N ILE A 50 -8.24 11.87 -2.24
CA ILE A 50 -8.69 10.67 -1.51
C ILE A 50 -7.97 9.42 -2.01
N SER A 51 -7.81 9.29 -3.33
CA SER A 51 -7.10 8.16 -3.93
C SER A 51 -5.64 8.14 -3.47
N ALA A 52 -4.95 9.28 -3.55
CA ALA A 52 -3.57 9.44 -3.11
C ALA A 52 -3.40 9.07 -1.63
N PHE A 53 -4.29 9.55 -0.76
CA PHE A 53 -4.29 9.21 0.66
C PHE A 53 -4.43 7.70 0.89
N SER A 54 -5.37 7.06 0.20
CA SER A 54 -5.66 5.64 0.39
C SER A 54 -4.54 4.74 -0.17
N VAL A 55 -4.03 5.05 -1.36
CA VAL A 55 -2.91 4.33 -1.99
C VAL A 55 -1.66 4.46 -1.13
N ALA A 56 -1.32 5.69 -0.72
CA ALA A 56 -0.17 5.92 0.15
C ALA A 56 -0.31 5.18 1.48
N GLY A 57 -1.49 5.20 2.12
CA GLY A 57 -1.72 4.49 3.38
C GLY A 57 -1.54 2.97 3.26
N ASN A 58 -2.09 2.37 2.21
CA ASN A 58 -1.98 0.92 1.96
C ASN A 58 -0.53 0.48 1.70
N ASP A 59 0.15 1.17 0.79
CA ASP A 59 1.46 0.78 0.31
C ASP A 59 2.56 1.18 1.31
N ALA A 60 2.35 2.25 2.08
CA ALA A 60 3.22 2.64 3.19
C ALA A 60 3.27 1.57 4.28
N VAL A 61 2.12 1.00 4.69
CA VAL A 61 2.11 -0.04 5.71
C VAL A 61 2.94 -1.26 5.25
N GLN A 62 2.85 -1.62 3.97
CA GLN A 62 3.56 -2.78 3.41
C GLN A 62 5.06 -2.53 3.22
N THR A 63 5.45 -1.34 2.75
CA THR A 63 6.85 -1.04 2.40
C THR A 63 7.60 -0.34 3.52
N ILE A 64 6.98 0.68 4.12
CA ILE A 64 7.59 1.48 5.19
C ILE A 64 7.49 0.74 6.52
N GLY A 65 6.43 -0.04 6.75
CA GLY A 65 6.28 -0.82 7.98
C GLY A 65 7.44 -1.79 8.22
N THR A 66 7.80 -2.57 7.21
CA THR A 66 8.93 -3.49 7.26
C THR A 66 10.28 -2.76 7.39
N PHE A 67 10.45 -1.62 6.70
CA PHE A 67 11.64 -0.78 6.85
C PHE A 67 11.77 -0.19 8.25
N ILE A 68 10.69 0.37 8.81
CA ILE A 68 10.68 0.96 10.16
C ILE A 68 11.01 -0.09 11.21
N GLU A 69 10.44 -1.28 11.10
CA GLU A 69 10.65 -2.38 12.04
C GLU A 69 12.07 -2.95 11.95
N SER A 70 12.58 -3.18 10.74
CA SER A 70 13.97 -3.64 10.54
C SER A 70 15.01 -2.64 11.07
N LYS A 71 14.66 -1.36 11.17
CA LYS A 71 15.52 -0.28 11.70
C LYS A 71 14.92 0.37 12.94
N ARG A 72 14.29 -0.39 13.84
CA ARG A 72 13.61 0.15 15.03
C ARG A 72 14.49 1.06 15.90
N ALA A 73 15.77 0.74 16.04
CA ALA A 73 16.75 1.51 16.82
C ALA A 73 17.18 2.86 16.21
N VAL A 74 16.85 3.10 14.93
CA VAL A 74 17.23 4.34 14.22
C VAL A 74 16.21 5.44 14.48
N HIS A 75 16.69 6.66 14.70
CA HIS A 75 15.85 7.83 14.92
C HIS A 75 14.92 8.11 13.72
N TRP A 76 13.69 8.58 14.00
CA TRP A 76 12.63 8.74 12.98
C TRP A 76 13.02 9.74 11.87
N VAL A 77 13.78 10.78 12.19
CA VAL A 77 14.26 11.78 11.22
C VAL A 77 15.11 11.15 10.13
N SER A 78 16.04 10.25 10.50
CA SER A 78 16.90 9.58 9.52
C SER A 78 16.09 8.69 8.57
N LYS A 79 15.04 8.03 9.07
CA LYS A 79 14.12 7.24 8.23
C LYS A 79 13.40 8.12 7.22
N LEU A 80 12.93 9.31 7.64
CA LEU A 80 12.29 10.27 6.75
C LEU A 80 13.24 10.84 5.71
N ILE A 81 14.49 11.15 6.07
CA ILE A 81 15.49 11.65 5.11
C ILE A 81 15.78 10.61 4.04
N VAL A 82 15.96 9.35 4.43
CA VAL A 82 16.23 8.27 3.45
C VAL A 82 15.03 8.07 2.53
N LEU A 83 13.83 7.96 3.10
CA LEU A 83 12.62 7.72 2.31
C LEU A 83 12.26 8.92 1.41
N GLY A 84 12.19 10.11 2.00
CA GLY A 84 11.88 11.35 1.29
C GLY A 84 12.98 11.73 0.30
N GLY A 85 14.24 11.56 0.67
CA GLY A 85 15.39 11.78 -0.20
C GLY A 85 15.37 10.85 -1.42
N THR A 86 15.01 9.57 -1.24
CA THR A 86 14.85 8.63 -2.36
C THR A 86 13.76 9.09 -3.32
N ILE A 87 12.59 9.51 -2.81
CA ILE A 87 11.50 10.05 -3.65
C ILE A 87 11.97 11.28 -4.43
N VAL A 88 12.63 12.22 -3.75
CA VAL A 88 13.15 13.46 -4.37
C VAL A 88 14.18 13.14 -5.45
N ILE A 89 15.13 12.24 -5.19
CA ILE A 89 16.14 11.84 -6.18
C ILE A 89 15.48 11.21 -7.41
N ILE A 90 14.50 10.32 -7.22
CA ILE A 90 13.78 9.70 -8.33
C ILE A 90 13.03 10.77 -9.13
N PHE A 91 12.26 11.65 -8.48
CA PHE A 91 11.48 12.68 -9.16
C PHE A 91 12.36 13.71 -9.87
N LEU A 92 13.47 14.12 -9.27
CA LEU A 92 14.42 15.03 -9.90
C LEU A 92 15.11 14.37 -11.09
N GLY A 93 15.54 13.11 -10.95
CA GLY A 93 16.17 12.35 -12.04
C GLY A 93 15.22 12.20 -13.23
N THR A 94 13.95 11.88 -12.99
CA THR A 94 12.95 11.77 -14.05
C THR A 94 12.60 13.10 -14.67
N TRP A 95 12.46 14.14 -13.86
CA TRP A 95 12.21 15.50 -14.32
C TRP A 95 13.31 16.00 -15.27
N ILE A 96 14.57 15.73 -14.95
CA ILE A 96 15.72 16.14 -15.77
C ILE A 96 15.81 15.34 -17.08
N TRP A 97 15.54 14.03 -17.04
CA TRP A 97 15.72 13.16 -18.21
C TRP A 97 14.49 13.00 -19.11
N ASN A 98 13.30 13.39 -18.65
CA ASN A 98 12.04 13.09 -19.34
C ASN A 98 11.27 14.39 -19.64
N ASP A 99 11.93 15.37 -20.24
CA ASP A 99 11.34 16.65 -20.70
C ASP A 99 10.47 17.35 -19.64
N PHE A 100 10.95 17.44 -18.39
CA PHE A 100 10.21 18.05 -17.28
C PHE A 100 8.90 17.31 -16.93
N GLN A 101 8.83 16.00 -17.20
CA GLN A 101 7.67 15.16 -16.88
C GLN A 101 8.04 13.99 -15.95
N ILE A 102 7.36 13.91 -14.81
CA ILE A 102 7.59 12.87 -13.79
C ILE A 102 6.89 11.53 -14.16
N HIS A 103 5.98 11.56 -15.14
CA HIS A 103 5.07 10.46 -15.42
C HIS A 103 5.56 9.45 -16.47
N PHE A 104 6.81 9.55 -16.95
CA PHE A 104 7.41 8.59 -17.90
C PHE A 104 6.53 8.30 -19.14
N GLY A 105 5.83 9.31 -19.68
CA GLY A 105 4.88 9.14 -20.79
C GLY A 105 3.66 8.25 -20.48
N ARG A 106 3.46 7.85 -19.22
CA ARG A 106 2.32 6.99 -18.83
C ARG A 106 0.99 7.71 -18.98
N LEU A 107 0.93 9.01 -18.70
CA LEU A 107 -0.30 9.81 -18.87
C LEU A 107 -0.72 9.95 -20.34
N GLU A 108 0.21 9.85 -21.30
CA GLU A 108 -0.10 9.96 -22.73
C GLU A 108 -1.00 8.81 -23.23
N ASN A 109 -0.97 7.68 -22.52
CA ASN A 109 -1.75 6.50 -22.85
C ASN A 109 -3.16 6.50 -22.23
N PHE A 110 -3.49 7.51 -21.41
CA PHE A 110 -4.81 7.65 -20.80
C PHE A 110 -5.58 8.80 -21.47
N PRO A 111 -6.81 8.57 -21.94
CA PRO A 111 -7.63 9.66 -22.45
C PRO A 111 -7.94 10.65 -21.33
N GLU A 112 -7.87 11.95 -21.63
CA GLU A 112 -8.28 12.98 -20.68
C GLU A 112 -9.73 12.75 -20.24
N VAL A 113 -9.95 12.68 -18.93
CA VAL A 113 -11.27 12.42 -18.36
C VAL A 113 -12.10 13.69 -18.44
N ARG A 114 -12.86 13.85 -19.54
CA ARG A 114 -13.75 15.01 -19.74
C ARG A 114 -15.01 14.98 -18.89
N ARG A 115 -15.46 13.77 -18.49
CA ARG A 115 -16.60 13.55 -17.59
C ARG A 115 -16.31 12.33 -16.73
N PHE A 116 -16.35 12.52 -15.42
CA PHE A 116 -16.25 11.41 -14.48
C PHE A 116 -17.60 10.71 -14.36
N ASN A 117 -17.59 9.37 -14.34
CA ASN A 117 -18.74 8.62 -13.87
C ASN A 117 -18.78 8.70 -12.33
N LEU A 118 -19.98 8.71 -11.75
CA LEU A 118 -20.16 8.65 -10.30
C LEU A 118 -19.38 7.49 -9.66
N ILE A 119 -19.31 6.32 -10.31
CA ILE A 119 -18.55 5.16 -9.83
C ILE A 119 -17.05 5.49 -9.73
N GLN A 120 -16.49 6.21 -10.70
CA GLN A 120 -15.08 6.62 -10.68
C GLN A 120 -14.77 7.63 -9.57
N LEU A 121 -15.75 8.49 -9.23
CA LEU A 121 -15.63 9.45 -8.12
C LEU A 121 -15.78 8.78 -6.75
N LEU A 122 -16.58 7.72 -6.65
CA LEU A 122 -16.78 6.97 -5.40
C LEU A 122 -15.73 5.89 -5.16
N ALA A 123 -15.03 5.43 -6.21
CA ALA A 123 -13.99 4.41 -6.13
C ALA A 123 -12.89 4.72 -5.08
N PRO A 124 -12.33 5.94 -5.00
CA PRO A 124 -11.36 6.29 -3.96
C PRO A 124 -11.93 6.20 -2.54
N LEU A 125 -13.21 6.53 -2.34
CA LEU A 125 -13.86 6.44 -1.02
C LEU A 125 -14.01 4.98 -0.59
N ILE A 126 -14.38 4.10 -1.50
CA ILE A 126 -14.43 2.65 -1.26
C ILE A 126 -13.02 2.17 -0.86
N LEU A 127 -11.98 2.61 -1.57
CA LEU A 127 -10.61 2.24 -1.24
C LEU A 127 -10.21 2.70 0.17
N VAL A 128 -10.60 3.91 0.61
CA VAL A 128 -10.36 4.39 1.99
C VAL A 128 -11.02 3.47 3.03
N VAL A 129 -12.24 3.00 2.77
CA VAL A 129 -12.93 2.07 3.68
C VAL A 129 -12.18 0.74 3.75
N ILE A 130 -11.82 0.16 2.60
CA ILE A 130 -11.17 -1.16 2.56
C ILE A 130 -9.73 -1.08 3.12
N THR A 131 -8.99 -0.01 2.86
CA THR A 131 -7.63 0.18 3.42
C THR A 131 -7.64 0.28 4.95
N ARG A 132 -8.74 0.74 5.56
CA ARG A 132 -8.93 0.72 7.01
C ARG A 132 -9.17 -0.68 7.57
N LEU A 133 -9.67 -1.63 6.75
CA LEU A 133 -9.87 -3.03 7.14
C LEU A 133 -8.56 -3.82 7.31
N LYS A 134 -7.38 -3.17 7.20
CA LYS A 134 -6.04 -3.75 7.34
C LYS A 134 -5.78 -4.94 6.41
N SER A 135 -6.59 -5.11 5.37
CA SER A 135 -6.40 -6.14 4.35
C SER A 135 -5.42 -5.63 3.29
N PRO A 136 -4.41 -6.40 2.87
CA PRO A 136 -3.55 -6.02 1.75
C PRO A 136 -4.37 -6.00 0.46
N ILE A 137 -4.56 -4.82 -0.12
CA ILE A 137 -5.30 -4.67 -1.38
C ILE A 137 -4.32 -4.28 -2.47
N SER A 138 -4.50 -4.83 -3.67
CA SER A 138 -3.84 -4.29 -4.87
C SER A 138 -4.57 -2.99 -5.27
N THR A 139 -4.20 -1.89 -4.64
CA THR A 139 -4.74 -0.53 -4.87
C THR A 139 -4.61 -0.15 -6.35
N THR A 140 -3.50 -0.51 -6.97
CA THR A 140 -3.25 -0.34 -8.41
C THR A 140 -4.27 -1.10 -9.25
N PHE A 141 -4.58 -2.36 -8.92
CA PHE A 141 -5.60 -3.13 -9.63
C PHE A 141 -6.98 -2.47 -9.53
N LEU A 142 -7.37 -2.02 -8.34
CA LEU A 142 -8.68 -1.41 -8.13
C LEU A 142 -8.81 -0.08 -8.88
N ILE A 143 -7.83 0.82 -8.73
CA ILE A 143 -7.87 2.13 -9.38
C ILE A 143 -7.76 1.97 -10.90
N LEU A 144 -6.78 1.23 -11.41
CA LEU A 144 -6.63 1.05 -12.86
C LEU A 144 -7.83 0.33 -13.47
N GLY A 145 -8.39 -0.68 -12.79
CA GLY A 145 -9.61 -1.36 -13.24
C GLY A 145 -10.79 -0.40 -13.40
N LEU A 146 -10.97 0.53 -12.48
CA LEU A 146 -12.12 1.46 -12.50
C LEU A 146 -11.95 2.62 -13.50
N PHE A 147 -10.71 3.02 -13.80
CA PHE A 147 -10.40 4.10 -14.74
C PHE A 147 -10.04 3.63 -16.16
N SER A 148 -9.71 2.35 -16.37
CA SER A 148 -9.22 1.85 -17.67
C SER A 148 -10.31 1.53 -18.70
N GLY A 149 -11.59 1.49 -18.33
CA GLY A 149 -12.71 1.29 -19.26
C GLY A 149 -12.59 0.02 -20.12
N ASN A 150 -12.09 0.16 -21.36
CA ASN A 150 -11.98 -0.92 -22.36
C ASN A 150 -10.63 -1.67 -22.36
N ASN A 151 -9.62 -1.20 -21.61
CA ASN A 151 -8.29 -1.83 -21.56
C ASN A 151 -8.01 -2.62 -20.28
N ILE A 152 -9.05 -2.86 -19.47
CA ILE A 152 -8.96 -3.51 -18.17
C ILE A 152 -8.25 -4.87 -18.31
N GLU A 153 -8.72 -5.75 -19.20
CA GLU A 153 -8.18 -7.11 -19.36
C GLU A 153 -6.66 -7.11 -19.57
N LYS A 154 -6.16 -6.33 -20.55
CA LYS A 154 -4.72 -6.25 -20.85
C LYS A 154 -3.90 -5.74 -19.66
N MET A 155 -4.42 -4.77 -18.91
CA MET A 155 -3.75 -4.22 -17.73
C MET A 155 -3.79 -5.20 -16.56
N LEU A 156 -4.91 -5.89 -16.34
CA LEU A 156 -5.05 -6.92 -15.32
C LEU A 156 -4.09 -8.09 -15.59
N THR A 157 -4.05 -8.59 -16.83
CA THR A 157 -3.14 -9.67 -17.22
C THR A 157 -1.69 -9.28 -16.99
N LYS A 158 -1.26 -8.10 -17.46
CA LYS A 158 0.12 -7.62 -17.23
C LYS A 158 0.47 -7.52 -15.75
N SER A 159 -0.46 -7.01 -14.94
CA SER A 159 -0.24 -6.85 -13.49
C SER A 159 -0.15 -8.22 -12.80
N PHE A 160 -1.05 -9.14 -13.13
CA PHE A 160 -1.06 -10.50 -12.58
C PHE A 160 0.21 -11.28 -12.91
N PHE A 161 0.66 -11.23 -14.18
CA PHE A 161 1.94 -11.82 -14.58
C PHE A 161 3.12 -11.18 -13.84
N GLY A 162 3.11 -9.86 -13.67
CA GLY A 162 4.12 -9.16 -12.87
C GLY A 162 4.21 -9.68 -11.43
N TYR A 163 3.07 -9.85 -10.75
CA TYR A 163 3.03 -10.45 -9.41
C TYR A 163 3.53 -11.90 -9.39
N GLY A 164 3.13 -12.71 -10.39
CA GLY A 164 3.59 -14.09 -10.50
C GLY A 164 5.10 -14.21 -10.68
N ILE A 165 5.69 -13.37 -11.54
CA ILE A 165 7.13 -13.31 -11.74
C ILE A 165 7.84 -12.84 -10.46
N ALA A 166 7.37 -11.77 -9.83
CA ALA A 166 7.95 -11.26 -8.59
C ALA A 166 7.94 -12.32 -7.48
N PHE A 167 6.84 -13.05 -7.34
CA PHE A 167 6.72 -14.17 -6.40
C PHE A 167 7.71 -15.30 -6.71
N GLY A 168 7.82 -15.71 -7.97
CA GLY A 168 8.77 -16.73 -8.40
C GLY A 168 10.23 -16.33 -8.15
N VAL A 169 10.59 -15.09 -8.47
CA VAL A 169 11.92 -14.52 -8.20
C VAL A 169 12.21 -14.46 -6.71
N ALA A 170 11.23 -14.07 -5.88
CA ALA A 170 11.39 -14.05 -4.43
C ALA A 170 11.69 -15.45 -3.85
N ILE A 171 10.97 -16.49 -4.30
CA ILE A 171 11.25 -17.88 -3.91
C ILE A 171 12.64 -18.30 -4.37
N PHE A 172 13.02 -17.97 -5.60
CA PHE A 172 14.32 -18.32 -6.16
C PHE A 172 15.47 -17.68 -5.37
N VAL A 173 15.40 -16.36 -5.15
CA VAL A 173 16.41 -15.61 -4.38
C VAL A 173 16.50 -16.15 -2.95
N TRP A 174 15.36 -16.41 -2.30
CA TRP A 174 15.33 -17.00 -0.96
C TRP A 174 15.98 -18.39 -0.93
N GLY A 175 15.66 -19.26 -1.90
CA GLY A 175 16.25 -20.60 -2.00
C GLY A 175 17.77 -20.58 -2.21
N VAL A 176 18.26 -19.61 -3.01
CA VAL A 176 19.70 -19.38 -3.19
C VAL A 176 20.36 -18.91 -1.89
N LEU A 177 19.76 -17.94 -1.20
CA LEU A 177 20.28 -17.39 0.07
C LEU A 177 20.38 -18.46 1.16
N VAL A 178 19.35 -19.30 1.33
CA VAL A 178 19.35 -20.40 2.32
C VAL A 178 20.48 -21.40 2.04
N LYS A 179 20.83 -21.62 0.77
CA LYS A 179 21.91 -22.53 0.39
C LYS A 179 23.30 -21.92 0.60
N ILE A 180 23.44 -20.59 0.45
CA ILE A 180 24.72 -19.88 0.58
C ILE A 180 25.08 -19.65 2.05
N ASP A 181 24.11 -19.23 2.88
CA ASP A 181 24.36 -19.00 4.31
C ASP A 181 23.29 -19.66 5.21
N PRO A 182 23.36 -20.97 5.41
CA PRO A 182 22.37 -21.69 6.20
C PRO A 182 22.36 -21.31 7.69
N LYS A 183 23.43 -20.70 8.23
CA LYS A 183 23.58 -20.46 9.67
C LYS A 183 22.69 -19.32 10.15
N GLU A 184 22.59 -18.24 9.37
CA GLU A 184 21.76 -17.08 9.71
C GLU A 184 20.26 -17.41 9.65
N TYR A 185 19.86 -18.31 8.75
CA TYR A 185 18.47 -18.75 8.63
C TYR A 185 18.09 -19.85 9.63
N THR A 186 19.04 -20.61 10.19
CA THR A 186 18.71 -21.67 11.15
C THR A 186 18.15 -21.09 12.47
N GLU A 187 18.61 -19.91 12.91
CA GLU A 187 18.15 -19.28 14.16
C GLU A 187 16.80 -18.57 14.08
N ILE A 188 16.46 -18.03 12.91
CA ILE A 188 15.17 -17.37 12.67
C ILE A 188 14.07 -18.41 12.36
N ILE A 189 14.45 -19.64 12.03
CA ILE A 189 13.61 -20.71 11.46
C ILE A 189 13.59 -21.97 12.36
N PHE A 190 13.59 -21.83 13.69
CA PHE A 190 13.51 -22.98 14.60
C PHE A 190 12.08 -23.53 14.84
N PRO A 191 11.20 -23.61 13.82
CA PRO A 191 10.35 -24.81 13.78
C PRO A 191 10.16 -25.43 12.38
N ILE A 192 10.96 -25.07 11.35
CA ILE A 192 10.76 -25.66 9.99
C ILE A 192 11.52 -26.98 9.80
N ARG A 193 12.40 -27.37 10.74
CA ARG A 193 13.07 -28.69 10.67
C ARG A 193 12.09 -29.88 10.70
N GLU A 194 10.84 -29.66 11.12
CA GLU A 194 9.75 -30.65 11.06
C GLU A 194 8.74 -30.44 9.92
N ALA A 195 8.84 -29.36 9.14
CA ALA A 195 7.90 -29.04 8.08
C ALA A 195 8.19 -29.82 6.79
N LYS A 196 7.98 -31.15 6.82
CA LYS A 196 7.89 -31.97 5.60
C LYS A 196 6.68 -31.61 4.73
N ASN A 197 5.73 -30.83 5.27
CA ASN A 197 4.52 -30.40 4.58
C ASN A 197 4.70 -28.99 4.00
N VAL A 198 4.55 -28.86 2.68
CA VAL A 198 4.51 -27.59 1.94
C VAL A 198 3.50 -26.59 2.53
N GLY A 199 2.44 -27.09 3.18
CA GLY A 199 1.46 -26.26 3.90
C GLY A 199 2.04 -25.54 5.12
N LEU A 200 2.97 -26.14 5.86
CA LEU A 200 3.65 -25.49 6.99
C LEU A 200 4.66 -24.44 6.51
N PHE A 201 5.31 -24.68 5.37
CA PHE A 201 6.18 -23.71 4.72
C PHE A 201 5.41 -22.45 4.30
N PHE A 202 4.26 -22.62 3.63
CA PHE A 202 3.38 -21.50 3.29
C PHE A 202 2.88 -20.77 4.54
N ASN A 203 2.53 -21.50 5.61
CA ASN A 203 2.04 -20.89 6.84
C ASN A 203 3.13 -20.08 7.57
N GLY A 204 4.38 -20.56 7.59
CA GLY A 204 5.53 -19.81 8.13
C GLY A 204 5.88 -18.57 7.29
N TYR A 205 5.82 -18.68 5.96
CA TYR A 205 6.04 -17.55 5.06
C TYR A 205 4.91 -16.51 5.18
N LEU A 206 3.66 -16.96 5.32
CA LEU A 206 2.52 -16.11 5.62
C LEU A 206 2.65 -15.48 7.00
N GLN A 207 3.10 -16.19 8.04
CA GLN A 207 3.39 -15.60 9.35
C GLN A 207 4.55 -14.60 9.31
N PHE A 208 5.55 -14.78 8.44
CA PHE A 208 6.60 -13.78 8.28
C PHE A 208 6.08 -12.51 7.60
N ILE A 209 5.27 -12.66 6.55
CA ILE A 209 4.67 -11.53 5.81
C ILE A 209 3.59 -10.81 6.64
N PHE A 210 2.72 -11.54 7.33
CA PHE A 210 1.56 -11.02 8.05
C PHE A 210 1.77 -10.87 9.56
N GLY A 211 2.66 -11.65 10.15
CA GLY A 211 2.92 -11.68 11.59
C GLY A 211 3.90 -10.62 12.08
N SER A 212 4.59 -9.87 11.20
CA SER A 212 5.38 -8.69 11.62
C SER A 212 4.53 -7.60 12.31
N LEU A 213 3.20 -7.69 12.24
CA LEU A 213 2.26 -6.87 12.99
C LEU A 213 2.00 -7.33 14.45
N GLY A 214 2.46 -8.53 14.84
CA GLY A 214 2.15 -9.15 16.15
C GLY A 214 3.33 -9.45 17.07
N TYR A 215 4.58 -9.39 16.59
CA TYR A 215 5.76 -9.77 17.38
C TYR A 215 6.26 -8.71 18.39
N ALA A 216 5.51 -7.64 18.61
CA ALA A 216 5.85 -6.63 19.61
C ALA A 216 5.60 -7.07 21.07
N LYS A 217 4.97 -8.22 21.33
CA LYS A 217 4.48 -8.58 22.68
C LYS A 217 5.31 -9.59 23.48
N THR A 218 6.34 -10.22 22.92
CA THR A 218 7.00 -11.36 23.61
C THR A 218 8.48 -11.17 23.94
N ARG A 219 9.04 -9.95 23.82
CA ARG A 219 10.42 -9.66 24.26
C ARG A 219 10.52 -8.46 25.23
N GLN A 220 9.58 -8.37 26.17
CA GLN A 220 9.73 -7.53 27.38
C GLN A 220 9.85 -8.34 28.69
N THR A 221 9.89 -9.66 28.60
CA THR A 221 10.15 -10.53 29.75
C THR A 221 11.16 -11.59 29.34
N LEU A 222 12.43 -11.17 29.22
CA LEU A 222 13.66 -11.92 29.49
C LEU A 222 14.82 -10.91 29.44
#